data_AF-A0A447UGJ4-F1
#
_entry.id   AF-A0A447UGJ4-F1
#
_cell.length_a   1.000
_cell.length_b   1.000
_cell.length_c   1.000
_cell.angle_alpha   90.00
_cell.angle_beta   90.00
_cell.angle_gamma   90.00
#
_symmetry.space_group_name_H-M   'P 1'
#
loop_
_entity.id
_entity.type
_entity.pdbx_description
1 polymer ?
#
loop_
_entity_poly.entity_id
_entity_poly.type
_entity_poly.pdbx_seq_one_letter_code
_entity_poly.pdbx_strand_id
1 'polypeptide(L)'
;MIFRNRAISDTFEPGSTVKPLVIMTALQQGIVQPDSVIDTHPFNLDGHRIRDVGYYPELSLTGILQKSSDTGVSRLSLAMPVQRLLDTYKGFGFGQSTGLGLTGESSGLLPQRRYWSDLDRATFAFGYGLMVTPLQLAHVYATIGSFGIYRPLSITRIDPPVVGTRVMPAELVHQVEHMMESVALPGGGRNQSRSQRLSRGGKNRYGEENRR
;
A
#
# COMPACT_ATOMS: atom_id res chain seq x y z
N MET A 1 17.70 28.64 9.76
CA MET A 1 16.81 27.58 9.22
C MET A 1 17.45 26.24 9.55
N ILE A 2 16.82 25.42 10.39
CA ILE A 2 17.29 24.05 10.60
C ILE A 2 16.89 23.25 9.35
N PHE A 3 17.86 22.76 8.60
CA PHE A 3 17.60 21.86 7.46
C PHE A 3 16.97 20.57 7.99
N ARG A 4 15.76 20.25 7.49
CA ARG A 4 14.99 19.07 7.89
C ARG A 4 15.07 18.00 6.80
N ASN A 5 15.48 16.80 7.17
CA ASN A 5 15.51 15.65 6.24
C ASN A 5 14.12 15.03 6.11
N ARG A 6 13.39 15.41 5.06
CA ARG A 6 12.01 14.97 4.83
C ARG A 6 11.84 13.46 4.71
N ALA A 7 12.88 12.73 4.28
CA ALA A 7 12.80 11.28 4.13
C ALA A 7 12.59 10.55 5.47
N ILE A 8 13.02 11.16 6.58
CA ILE A 8 12.94 10.59 7.92
C ILE A 8 11.97 11.34 8.84
N SER A 9 11.68 12.61 8.56
CA SER A 9 10.87 13.45 9.45
C SER A 9 9.42 13.64 9.00
N ASP A 10 9.19 13.66 7.67
CA ASP A 10 7.87 13.94 7.11
C ASP A 10 7.09 12.64 7.11
N THR A 11 5.82 12.73 7.51
CA THR A 11 4.93 11.59 7.49
C THR A 11 3.75 11.87 6.56
N PHE A 12 3.25 10.81 5.93
CA PHE A 12 2.12 10.86 5.02
C PHE A 12 1.33 9.56 5.10
N GLU A 13 0.07 9.59 4.66
CA GLU A 13 -0.74 8.38 4.50
C GLU A 13 -0.26 7.61 3.27
N PRO A 14 0.15 6.33 3.42
CA PRO A 14 0.79 5.58 2.34
C PRO A 14 -0.14 5.27 1.15
N GLY A 15 -1.47 5.37 1.35
CA GLY A 15 -2.45 5.08 0.33
C GLY A 15 -2.29 3.67 -0.25
N SER A 16 -2.51 3.51 -1.56
CA SER A 16 -2.51 2.21 -2.24
C SER A 16 -1.20 1.40 -2.14
N THR A 17 -0.10 2.01 -1.67
CA THR A 17 1.18 1.29 -1.52
C THR A 17 1.14 0.18 -0.46
N VAL A 18 0.14 0.16 0.43
CA VAL A 18 -0.04 -0.90 1.44
C VAL A 18 -0.81 -2.12 0.93
N LYS A 19 -1.49 -2.03 -0.22
CA LYS A 19 -2.36 -3.09 -0.74
C LYS A 19 -1.68 -4.46 -0.90
N PRO A 20 -0.40 -4.55 -1.32
CA PRO A 20 0.31 -5.83 -1.32
C PRO A 20 0.32 -6.50 0.05
N LEU A 21 0.51 -5.74 1.14
CA LEU A 21 0.51 -6.27 2.51
C LEU A 21 -0.88 -6.78 2.92
N VAL A 22 -1.96 -6.16 2.46
CA VAL A 22 -3.34 -6.64 2.69
C VAL A 22 -3.55 -8.00 2.03
N ILE A 23 -3.14 -8.14 0.76
CA ILE A 23 -3.25 -9.40 0.03
C ILE A 23 -2.38 -10.48 0.68
N MET A 24 -1.14 -10.15 1.06
CA MET A 24 -0.26 -11.07 1.80
C MET A 24 -0.94 -11.57 3.08
N THR A 25 -1.55 -10.66 3.84
CA THR A 25 -2.25 -11.01 5.09
C THR A 25 -3.45 -11.92 4.82
N ALA A 26 -4.26 -11.61 3.82
CA ALA A 26 -5.44 -12.41 3.47
C ALA A 26 -5.06 -13.83 3.01
N LEU A 27 -4.02 -13.96 2.19
CA LEU A 27 -3.44 -15.26 1.79
C LEU A 27 -2.90 -16.03 2.99
N GLN A 28 -2.13 -15.35 3.87
CA GLN A 28 -1.54 -15.99 5.04
C GLN A 28 -2.60 -16.50 6.03
N GLN A 29 -3.73 -15.81 6.14
CA GLN A 29 -4.84 -16.20 6.99
C GLN A 29 -5.79 -17.22 6.31
N GLY A 30 -5.52 -17.62 5.06
CA GLY A 30 -6.39 -18.55 4.32
C GLY A 30 -7.77 -17.98 4.00
N ILE A 31 -7.94 -16.65 4.01
CA ILE A 31 -9.19 -15.97 3.67
C ILE A 31 -9.47 -16.06 2.17
N VAL A 32 -8.40 -16.09 1.39
CA VAL A 32 -8.41 -16.24 -0.06
C VAL A 32 -7.30 -17.17 -0.48
N GLN A 33 -7.47 -17.78 -1.65
CA GLN A 33 -6.47 -18.55 -2.37
C GLN A 33 -5.91 -17.73 -3.54
N PRO A 34 -4.73 -18.06 -4.08
CA PRO A 34 -4.10 -17.31 -5.16
C PRO A 34 -4.98 -17.10 -6.40
N ASP A 35 -5.89 -18.04 -6.69
CA ASP A 35 -6.82 -18.04 -7.81
C ASP A 35 -8.21 -17.47 -7.47
N SER A 36 -8.40 -16.98 -6.23
CA SER A 36 -9.68 -16.40 -5.80
C SER A 36 -10.06 -15.17 -6.62
N VAL A 37 -11.35 -15.09 -6.94
CA VAL A 37 -11.99 -13.95 -7.59
C VAL A 37 -12.87 -13.25 -6.58
N ILE A 38 -12.69 -11.93 -6.46
CA ILE A 38 -13.35 -11.10 -5.47
C ILE A 38 -14.36 -10.21 -6.17
N ASP A 39 -15.59 -10.17 -5.66
CA ASP A 39 -16.60 -9.21 -6.07
C ASP A 39 -16.13 -7.78 -5.71
N THR A 40 -16.06 -6.91 -6.72
CA THR A 40 -15.61 -5.53 -6.61
C THR A 40 -16.69 -4.52 -6.97
N HIS A 41 -17.97 -4.91 -6.85
CA HIS A 41 -19.08 -3.94 -6.88
C HIS A 41 -18.96 -2.93 -5.72
N PRO A 42 -19.17 -1.62 -5.98
CA PRO A 42 -19.21 -0.60 -4.94
C PRO A 42 -20.22 -0.94 -3.84
N PHE A 43 -19.87 -0.65 -2.60
CA PHE A 43 -20.73 -0.90 -1.44
C PHE A 43 -20.65 0.25 -0.44
N ASN A 44 -21.60 0.31 0.51
CA ASN A 44 -21.66 1.36 1.53
C ASN A 44 -21.29 0.80 2.90
N LEU A 45 -20.49 1.54 3.67
CA LEU A 45 -20.18 1.29 5.07
C LEU A 45 -20.41 2.57 5.85
N ASP A 46 -21.20 2.53 6.92
CA ASP A 46 -21.45 3.68 7.79
C ASP A 46 -21.89 4.96 7.04
N GLY A 47 -22.62 4.81 5.93
CA GLY A 47 -23.04 5.93 5.06
C GLY A 47 -22.00 6.40 4.04
N HIS A 48 -20.80 5.80 4.02
CA HIS A 48 -19.72 6.09 3.08
C HIS A 48 -19.64 5.04 1.97
N ARG A 49 -19.58 5.51 0.72
CA ARG A 49 -19.48 4.64 -0.46
C ARG A 49 -18.02 4.27 -0.75
N ILE A 50 -17.68 3.00 -0.62
CA ILE A 50 -16.42 2.42 -1.08
C ILE A 50 -16.56 2.07 -2.56
N ARG A 51 -15.65 2.58 -3.39
CA ARG A 51 -15.66 2.37 -4.84
C ARG A 51 -14.27 2.49 -5.43
N ASP A 52 -14.06 1.80 -6.54
CA ASP A 52 -12.86 1.95 -7.36
C ASP A 52 -12.95 3.17 -8.28
N VAL A 53 -11.81 3.54 -8.89
CA VAL A 53 -11.75 4.55 -9.95
C VAL A 53 -12.47 4.07 -11.22
N GLY A 54 -12.25 2.81 -11.59
CA GLY A 54 -12.96 2.13 -12.68
C GLY A 54 -14.08 1.24 -12.16
N TYR A 55 -14.93 0.74 -13.06
CA TYR A 55 -15.94 -0.26 -12.70
C TYR A 55 -15.46 -1.65 -13.14
N TYR A 56 -15.31 -2.54 -12.16
CA TYR A 56 -14.96 -3.94 -12.33
C TYR A 56 -15.92 -4.74 -11.46
N PRO A 57 -16.81 -5.59 -12.03
CA PRO A 57 -17.72 -6.41 -11.23
C PRO A 57 -16.97 -7.39 -10.32
N GLU A 58 -15.86 -7.91 -10.82
CA GLU A 58 -15.01 -8.86 -10.14
C GLU A 58 -13.54 -8.69 -10.56
N LEU A 59 -12.63 -9.01 -9.65
CA LEU A 59 -11.19 -9.00 -9.90
C LEU A 59 -10.52 -10.20 -9.21
N SER A 60 -9.54 -10.80 -9.88
CA SER A 60 -8.57 -11.67 -9.21
C SER A 60 -7.68 -10.88 -8.25
N LEU A 61 -6.91 -11.55 -7.40
CA LEU A 61 -5.94 -10.88 -6.52
C LEU A 61 -4.92 -10.04 -7.30
N THR A 62 -4.43 -10.55 -8.44
CA THR A 62 -3.60 -9.78 -9.38
C THR A 62 -4.34 -8.56 -9.92
N GLY A 63 -5.61 -8.73 -10.29
CA GLY A 63 -6.47 -7.64 -10.77
C GLY A 63 -6.66 -6.53 -9.71
N ILE A 64 -6.81 -6.90 -8.44
CA ILE A 64 -6.91 -5.97 -7.31
C ILE A 64 -5.66 -5.08 -7.24
N LEU A 65 -4.45 -5.63 -7.36
CA LEU A 65 -3.23 -4.82 -7.39
C LEU A 65 -3.09 -4.03 -8.68
N GLN A 66 -3.32 -4.67 -9.83
CA GLN A 66 -3.18 -4.05 -11.15
C GLN A 66 -4.06 -2.81 -11.31
N LYS A 67 -5.32 -2.90 -10.88
CA LYS A 67 -6.31 -1.82 -10.94
C LYS A 67 -6.30 -0.95 -9.67
N SER A 68 -5.51 -1.32 -8.67
CA SER A 68 -5.51 -0.70 -7.36
C SER A 68 -6.92 -0.60 -6.80
N SER A 69 -7.65 -1.72 -6.75
CA SER A 69 -9.04 -1.77 -6.28
C SER A 69 -9.11 -1.50 -4.77
N ASP A 70 -9.74 -0.39 -4.38
CA ASP A 70 -10.05 -0.08 -2.97
C ASP A 70 -11.15 -1.02 -2.46
N THR A 71 -12.10 -1.35 -3.33
CA THR A 71 -13.21 -2.26 -3.06
C THR A 71 -12.69 -3.66 -2.73
N GLY A 72 -11.78 -4.19 -3.55
CA GLY A 72 -11.18 -5.50 -3.36
C GLY A 72 -10.44 -5.62 -2.03
N VAL A 73 -9.49 -4.74 -1.74
CA VAL A 73 -8.75 -4.79 -0.46
C VAL A 73 -9.62 -4.49 0.75
N SER A 74 -10.66 -3.67 0.60
CA SER A 74 -11.64 -3.43 1.68
C SER A 74 -12.38 -4.72 2.03
N ARG A 75 -12.84 -5.49 1.04
CA ARG A 75 -13.50 -6.78 1.30
C ARG A 75 -12.56 -7.79 1.95
N LEU A 76 -11.30 -7.85 1.52
CA LEU A 76 -10.30 -8.70 2.17
C LEU A 76 -10.10 -8.30 3.64
N SER A 77 -10.00 -7.01 3.93
CA SER A 77 -9.87 -6.48 5.29
C SER A 77 -11.08 -6.76 6.17
N LEU A 78 -12.30 -6.61 5.63
CA LEU A 78 -13.54 -6.88 6.34
C LEU A 78 -13.73 -8.38 6.63
N ALA A 79 -13.16 -9.25 5.80
CA ALA A 79 -13.19 -10.69 5.99
C ALA A 79 -12.15 -11.22 7.01
N MET A 80 -11.21 -10.38 7.48
CA MET A 80 -10.19 -10.78 8.45
C MET A 80 -10.22 -9.97 9.75
N PRO A 81 -9.76 -10.54 10.89
CA PRO A 81 -9.55 -9.75 12.10
C PRO A 81 -8.55 -8.63 11.84
N VAL A 82 -8.91 -7.38 12.17
CA VAL A 82 -8.06 -6.20 11.93
C VAL A 82 -6.66 -6.31 12.54
N GLN A 83 -6.54 -7.05 13.66
CA GLN A 83 -5.27 -7.31 14.32
C GLN A 83 -4.26 -8.00 13.40
N ARG A 84 -4.70 -8.86 12.47
CA ARG A 84 -3.80 -9.53 11.53
C ARG A 84 -3.14 -8.54 10.58
N LEU A 85 -3.89 -7.56 10.10
CA LEU A 85 -3.36 -6.52 9.22
C LEU A 85 -2.42 -5.57 10.00
N LEU A 86 -2.77 -5.23 11.24
CA LEU A 86 -1.91 -4.46 12.13
C LEU A 86 -0.58 -5.18 12.41
N ASP A 87 -0.63 -6.49 12.67
CA ASP A 87 0.54 -7.32 12.90
C ASP A 87 1.43 -7.37 11.66
N THR A 88 0.86 -7.54 10.46
CA THR A 88 1.61 -7.47 9.20
C THR A 88 2.26 -6.09 9.00
N TYR A 89 1.51 -5.00 9.15
CA TYR A 89 2.06 -3.64 8.99
C TYR A 89 3.22 -3.38 9.97
N LYS A 90 3.06 -3.79 11.23
CA LYS A 90 4.10 -3.69 12.25
C LYS A 90 5.30 -4.58 11.92
N GLY A 91 5.07 -5.81 11.48
CA GLY A 91 6.11 -6.77 11.08
C GLY A 91 6.96 -6.26 9.90
N PHE A 92 6.35 -5.49 8.99
CA PHE A 92 7.06 -4.84 7.89
C PHE A 92 7.68 -3.47 8.26
N GLY A 93 7.52 -3.01 9.50
CA GLY A 93 8.24 -1.86 10.06
C GLY A 93 7.43 -0.56 10.22
N PHE A 94 6.11 -0.56 9.98
CA PHE A 94 5.30 0.63 10.26
C PHE A 94 5.10 0.86 11.76
N GLY A 95 5.05 2.14 12.15
CA GLY A 95 4.89 2.55 13.54
C GLY A 95 6.12 2.26 14.42
N GLN A 96 7.26 1.94 13.83
CA GLN A 96 8.51 1.64 14.51
C GLN A 96 9.61 2.60 14.06
N SER A 97 10.55 2.92 14.97
CA SER A 97 11.77 3.63 14.57
C SER A 97 12.57 2.76 13.58
N THR A 98 13.22 3.41 12.62
CA THR A 98 14.12 2.79 11.65
C THR A 98 15.49 2.45 12.23
N GLY A 99 15.82 2.97 13.42
CA GLY A 99 17.05 2.64 14.15
C GLY A 99 18.31 3.32 13.61
N LEU A 100 18.17 4.34 12.75
CA LEU A 100 19.32 5.03 12.13
C LEU A 100 20.04 6.01 13.07
N GLY A 101 19.44 6.36 14.21
CA GLY A 101 20.01 7.31 15.17
C GLY A 101 20.08 8.74 14.64
N LEU A 102 19.30 9.07 13.61
CA LEU A 102 19.28 10.40 13.01
C LEU A 102 18.36 11.34 13.82
N THR A 103 18.85 12.56 14.07
CA THR A 103 18.04 13.59 14.74
C THR A 103 16.81 13.94 13.90
N GLY A 104 15.64 13.96 14.54
CA GLY A 104 14.38 14.34 13.89
C GLY A 104 13.70 13.20 13.12
N GLU A 105 14.12 11.96 13.31
CA GLU A 105 13.44 10.79 12.78
C GLU A 105 12.05 10.62 13.41
N SER A 106 11.04 10.42 12.55
CA SER A 106 9.68 10.08 12.95
C SER A 106 9.46 8.57 12.81
N SER A 107 8.77 7.98 13.77
CA SER A 107 8.28 6.59 13.69
C SER A 107 6.97 6.45 12.93
N GLY A 108 6.43 7.54 12.36
CA GLY A 108 5.08 7.55 11.80
C GLY A 108 4.01 7.39 12.90
N LEU A 109 2.83 6.93 12.49
CA LEU A 109 1.70 6.63 13.35
C LEU A 109 1.02 5.35 12.88
N LEU A 110 1.09 4.30 13.70
CA LEU A 110 0.25 3.11 13.55
C LEU A 110 -0.79 3.13 14.69
N PRO A 111 -2.10 3.18 14.39
CA PRO A 111 -3.13 3.40 15.41
C PRO A 111 -3.20 2.25 16.42
N GLN A 112 -3.23 2.59 17.70
CA GLN A 112 -3.49 1.66 18.80
C GLN A 112 -4.87 1.95 19.37
N ARG A 113 -5.91 1.35 18.77
CA ARG A 113 -7.30 1.54 19.20
C ARG A 113 -7.98 0.20 19.46
N ARG A 114 -8.83 0.18 20.49
CA ARG A 114 -9.57 -1.02 20.94
C ARG A 114 -10.74 -1.36 20.01
N TYR A 115 -11.36 -0.35 19.40
CA TYR A 115 -12.51 -0.49 18.54
C TYR A 115 -12.17 0.02 17.14
N TRP A 116 -12.60 -0.73 16.14
CA TRP A 116 -12.47 -0.40 14.73
C TRP A 116 -13.85 -0.54 14.09
N SER A 117 -14.38 0.53 13.49
CA SER A 117 -15.57 0.39 12.66
C SER A 117 -15.24 -0.38 11.37
N ASP A 118 -16.26 -0.80 10.63
CA ASP A 118 -16.03 -1.42 9.33
C ASP A 118 -15.45 -0.41 8.33
N LEU A 119 -15.85 0.86 8.40
CA LEU A 119 -15.25 1.92 7.60
C LEU A 119 -13.76 2.13 7.94
N ASP A 120 -13.41 2.09 9.23
CA ASP A 120 -12.01 2.17 9.68
C ASP A 120 -11.17 1.01 9.11
N ARG A 121 -11.72 -0.21 9.11
CA ARG A 121 -11.03 -1.40 8.58
C ARG A 121 -10.86 -1.33 7.08
N ALA A 122 -11.86 -0.81 6.36
CA ALA A 122 -11.80 -0.61 4.92
C ALA A 122 -10.74 0.44 4.57
N THR A 123 -10.79 1.63 5.17
CA THR A 123 -9.86 2.74 4.87
C THR A 123 -8.41 2.39 5.19
N PHE A 124 -8.17 1.63 6.26
CA PHE A 124 -6.86 1.13 6.61
C PHE A 124 -6.25 0.16 5.59
N ALA A 125 -7.10 -0.59 4.87
CA ALA A 125 -6.67 -1.54 3.84
C ALA A 125 -6.17 -0.84 2.56
N PHE A 126 -6.64 0.36 2.27
CA PHE A 126 -6.13 1.17 1.16
C PHE A 126 -5.30 2.38 1.61
N GLY A 127 -4.82 2.34 2.86
CA GLY A 127 -3.69 3.13 3.34
C GLY A 127 -4.03 4.46 4.02
N TYR A 128 -5.22 4.59 4.59
CA TYR A 128 -5.66 5.75 5.38
C TYR A 128 -5.80 5.41 6.86
N GLY A 129 -5.61 6.39 7.74
CA GLY A 129 -5.62 6.17 9.19
C GLY A 129 -4.30 5.64 9.77
N LEU A 130 -3.23 5.70 8.98
CA LEU A 130 -1.83 5.50 9.41
C LEU A 130 -0.92 6.51 8.73
N MET A 131 0.18 6.85 9.38
CA MET A 131 1.18 7.78 8.85
C MET A 131 2.53 7.08 8.79
N VAL A 132 3.26 7.24 7.70
CA VAL A 132 4.58 6.62 7.50
C VAL A 132 5.57 7.63 6.95
N THR A 133 6.85 7.44 7.22
CA THR A 133 7.90 8.21 6.55
C THR A 133 8.26 7.60 5.19
N PRO A 134 8.83 8.36 4.25
CA PRO A 134 9.34 7.80 3.00
C PRO A 134 10.34 6.67 3.22
N LEU A 135 11.18 6.78 4.26
CA LEU A 135 12.15 5.75 4.63
C LEU A 135 11.47 4.46 5.13
N GLN A 136 10.44 4.56 5.97
CA GLN A 136 9.67 3.38 6.41
C GLN A 136 9.03 2.67 5.21
N LEU A 137 8.42 3.43 4.28
CA LEU A 137 7.83 2.83 3.09
C LEU A 137 8.88 2.17 2.19
N ALA A 138 10.04 2.80 1.99
CA ALA A 138 11.14 2.18 1.27
C ALA A 138 11.60 0.87 1.92
N HIS A 139 11.64 0.83 3.25
CA HIS A 139 12.01 -0.36 4.01
C HIS A 139 11.00 -1.51 3.86
N VAL A 140 9.69 -1.20 3.84
CA VAL A 140 8.65 -2.19 3.52
C VAL A 140 8.95 -2.84 2.17
N TYR A 141 9.22 -2.05 1.13
CA TYR A 141 9.51 -2.59 -0.20
C TYR A 141 10.85 -3.31 -0.29
N ALA A 142 11.86 -2.92 0.49
CA ALA A 142 13.10 -3.70 0.64
C ALA A 142 12.83 -5.06 1.29
N THR A 143 11.89 -5.13 2.23
CA THR A 143 11.45 -6.39 2.87
C THR A 143 10.63 -7.26 1.91
N ILE A 144 9.84 -6.66 1.03
CA ILE A 144 9.15 -7.39 -0.06
C ILE A 144 10.18 -7.95 -1.04
N GLY A 145 11.12 -7.13 -1.52
CA GLY A 145 12.17 -7.53 -2.46
C GLY A 145 13.18 -8.54 -1.88
N SER A 146 13.20 -8.73 -0.56
CA SER A 146 13.95 -9.78 0.11
C SER A 146 13.14 -11.06 0.38
N PHE A 147 11.95 -11.16 -0.20
CA PHE A 147 10.99 -12.24 0.01
C PHE A 147 10.62 -12.44 1.49
N GLY A 148 10.36 -11.34 2.20
CA GLY A 148 9.86 -11.35 3.58
C GLY A 148 10.96 -11.35 4.65
N ILE A 149 12.19 -10.95 4.32
CA ILE A 149 13.29 -10.79 5.29
C ILE A 149 13.45 -9.31 5.64
N TYR A 150 12.98 -8.92 6.82
CA TYR A 150 13.18 -7.59 7.38
C TYR A 150 14.64 -7.45 7.85
N ARG A 151 15.35 -6.40 7.42
CA ARG A 151 16.76 -6.16 7.77
C ARG A 151 16.93 -4.78 8.38
N PRO A 152 17.74 -4.60 9.43
CA PRO A 152 17.99 -3.26 9.95
C PRO A 152 18.56 -2.34 8.86
N LEU A 153 18.09 -1.10 8.84
CA LEU A 153 18.60 -0.08 7.93
C LEU A 153 19.95 0.44 8.40
N SER A 154 20.78 0.91 7.46
CA SER A 154 22.04 1.56 7.76
C SER A 154 22.36 2.64 6.73
N ILE A 155 22.89 3.75 7.23
CA ILE A 155 23.47 4.84 6.41
C ILE A 155 24.99 4.74 6.31
N THR A 156 25.60 3.84 7.08
CA THR A 156 27.01 3.48 7.00
C THR A 156 27.19 2.15 6.28
N ARG A 157 28.37 1.95 5.70
CA ARG A 157 28.71 0.67 5.08
C ARG A 157 28.63 -0.45 6.12
N ILE A 158 28.00 -1.57 5.75
CA ILE A 158 28.00 -2.82 6.50
C ILE A 158 28.63 -3.89 5.61
N ASP A 159 29.49 -4.72 6.17
CA ASP A 159 30.05 -5.86 5.47
C ASP A 159 29.04 -7.05 5.51
N PRO A 160 28.75 -7.69 4.38
CA PRO A 160 27.83 -8.84 4.33
C PRO A 160 28.36 -10.06 5.13
N PRO A 161 27.46 -10.96 5.60
CA PRO A 161 26.01 -10.94 5.40
C PRO A 161 25.26 -10.11 6.46
N VAL A 162 24.22 -9.38 6.03
CA VAL A 162 23.29 -8.70 6.95
C VAL A 162 22.17 -9.67 7.34
N VAL A 163 22.23 -10.16 8.58
CA VAL A 163 21.20 -11.02 9.17
C VAL A 163 19.90 -10.21 9.32
N GLY A 164 18.79 -10.82 8.93
CA GLY A 164 17.45 -10.25 9.07
C GLY A 164 16.48 -11.23 9.71
N THR A 165 15.26 -10.77 9.95
CA THR A 165 14.18 -11.56 10.53
C THR A 165 13.15 -11.91 9.46
N ARG A 166 12.70 -13.17 9.42
CA ARG A 166 11.59 -13.59 8.56
C ARG A 166 10.28 -13.04 9.14
N VAL A 167 9.60 -12.17 8.40
CA VAL A 167 8.32 -11.57 8.84
C VAL A 167 7.13 -12.08 8.04
N MET A 168 7.39 -12.72 6.90
CA MET A 168 6.39 -13.36 6.03
C MET A 168 7.02 -14.57 5.32
N PRO A 169 6.29 -15.66 5.04
CA PRO A 169 6.82 -16.80 4.28
C PRO A 169 7.29 -16.37 2.88
N ALA A 170 8.44 -16.88 2.45
CA ALA A 170 9.08 -16.44 1.20
C ALA A 170 8.23 -16.74 -0.03
N GLU A 171 7.61 -17.92 -0.08
CA GLU A 171 6.73 -18.34 -1.17
C GLU A 171 5.52 -17.40 -1.32
N LEU A 172 4.95 -16.97 -0.20
CA LEU A 172 3.81 -16.05 -0.18
C LEU A 172 4.23 -14.66 -0.66
N VAL A 173 5.36 -14.13 -0.19
CA VAL A 173 5.87 -12.84 -0.65
C VAL A 173 6.21 -12.88 -2.14
N HIS A 174 6.85 -13.96 -2.60
CA HIS A 174 7.18 -14.15 -4.02
C HIS A 174 5.92 -14.20 -4.90
N GLN A 175 4.85 -14.86 -4.45
CA GLN A 175 3.57 -14.85 -5.18
C GLN A 175 3.01 -13.44 -5.32
N VAL A 176 2.98 -12.66 -4.24
CA VAL A 176 2.43 -11.29 -4.28
C VAL A 176 3.35 -10.33 -5.04
N GLU A 177 4.67 -10.49 -4.93
CA GLU A 177 5.64 -9.73 -5.72
C GLU A 177 5.43 -9.97 -7.22
N HIS A 178 5.23 -11.22 -7.64
CA HIS A 178 4.87 -11.54 -9.01
C HIS A 178 3.53 -10.89 -9.44
N MET A 179 2.51 -10.86 -8.57
CA MET A 179 1.26 -10.13 -8.86
C MET A 179 1.51 -8.62 -9.05
N MET A 180 2.47 -8.03 -8.34
CA MET A 180 2.81 -6.60 -8.44
C MET A 180 3.44 -6.23 -9.79
N GLU A 181 4.10 -7.16 -10.50
CA GLU A 181 4.64 -6.91 -11.85
C GLU A 181 3.55 -6.38 -12.80
N SER A 182 2.32 -6.88 -12.66
CA SER A 182 1.16 -6.51 -13.49
C SER A 182 0.82 -5.01 -13.41
N VAL A 183 1.20 -4.32 -12.33
CA VAL A 183 0.97 -2.88 -12.13
C VAL A 183 1.76 -2.04 -13.16
N ALA A 184 2.90 -2.54 -13.62
CA ALA A 184 3.74 -1.89 -14.64
C ALA A 184 3.37 -2.25 -16.08
N LEU A 185 2.60 -3.33 -16.29
CA LEU A 185 2.18 -3.82 -17.60
C LEU A 185 1.00 -3.01 -18.20
N PRO A 186 0.73 -3.10 -19.51
CA PRO A 186 -0.45 -2.48 -20.14
C PRO A 186 -1.74 -2.76 -19.37
N GLY A 187 -2.51 -1.71 -19.08
CA GLY A 187 -3.72 -1.79 -18.25
C GLY A 187 -3.53 -1.57 -16.75
N GLY A 188 -2.28 -1.56 -16.24
CA GLY A 188 -1.95 -1.18 -14.86
C GLY A 188 -1.99 0.33 -14.59
N GLY A 189 -1.92 0.73 -13.32
CA GLY A 189 -2.08 2.12 -12.86
C GLY A 189 -1.14 3.15 -13.54
N ARG A 190 0.07 2.73 -13.95
CA ARG A 190 1.03 3.58 -14.67
C ARG A 190 0.61 3.89 -16.12
N ASN A 191 -0.14 3.00 -16.74
CA ASN A 191 -0.62 3.14 -18.12
C ASN A 191 -1.97 3.87 -18.19
N GLN A 192 -2.82 3.73 -17.16
CA GLN A 192 -4.02 4.55 -17.02
C GLN A 192 -3.68 6.03 -16.79
N SER A 193 -2.68 6.33 -15.95
CA SER A 193 -2.22 7.72 -15.74
C SER A 193 -1.63 8.35 -17.01
N ARG A 194 -0.90 7.59 -17.85
CA ARG A 194 -0.45 8.05 -19.19
C ARG A 194 -1.61 8.29 -20.16
N SER A 195 -2.57 7.36 -20.24
CA SER A 195 -3.72 7.47 -21.14
C SER A 195 -4.66 8.63 -20.75
N GLN A 196 -4.87 8.86 -19.44
CA GLN A 196 -5.61 10.02 -18.94
C GLN A 196 -4.88 11.35 -19.19
N ARG A 197 -3.54 11.38 -19.14
CA ARG A 197 -2.75 12.58 -19.46
C ARG A 197 -2.78 12.92 -20.95
N LEU A 198 -2.80 11.91 -21.82
CA LEU A 198 -3.00 12.05 -23.28
C LEU A 198 -4.44 12.50 -23.59
N SER A 199 -5.46 11.93 -22.93
CA SER A 199 -6.85 12.34 -23.11
C SER A 199 -7.15 13.75 -22.60
N ARG A 200 -6.44 14.22 -21.56
CA ARG A 200 -6.51 15.61 -21.08
C ARG A 200 -5.69 16.59 -21.92
N GLY A 201 -4.62 16.12 -22.59
CA GLY A 201 -3.82 16.93 -23.52
C GLY A 201 -4.46 17.15 -24.90
N GLY A 202 -5.50 16.37 -25.25
CA GLY A 202 -6.23 16.48 -26.52
C GLY A 202 -7.41 17.46 -26.53
N LYS A 203 -7.81 17.98 -25.36
CA LYS A 203 -8.84 19.02 -25.23
C LYS A 203 -8.22 20.24 -24.59
N ASN A 204 -7.59 21.10 -25.40
CA ASN A 204 -7.43 22.54 -25.16
C ASN A 204 -6.74 23.18 -26.37
N ARG A 205 -7.50 23.37 -27.45
CA ARG A 205 -7.29 24.45 -28.43
C ARG A 205 -8.64 24.85 -29.01
N TYR A 206 -9.15 26.00 -28.57
CA TYR A 206 -9.65 27.12 -29.39
C TYR A 206 -10.65 27.97 -28.59
N GLY A 207 -10.40 29.28 -28.57
CA GLY A 207 -11.27 30.35 -28.06
C GLY A 207 -10.91 30.80 -26.63
N GLU A 208 -10.62 32.06 -26.33
CA GLU A 208 -10.67 33.28 -27.12
C GLU A 208 -9.82 34.33 -26.41
N GLU A 209 -9.12 35.09 -27.24
CA GLU A 209 -8.24 36.19 -26.90
C GLU A 209 -9.06 37.44 -26.55
N ASN A 210 -8.58 38.17 -25.53
CA ASN A 210 -8.98 39.51 -25.11
C ASN A 210 -9.86 40.30 -26.10
N ARG A 211 -11.08 40.65 -25.67
CA ARG A 211 -11.69 41.95 -26.02
C ARG A 211 -12.45 42.56 -24.83
N ARG A 212 -11.86 43.66 -24.37
CA ARG A 212 -12.39 44.77 -23.55
C ARG A 212 -12.51 44.54 -22.05
#